data_AF-A0A9K3E6S5-F1
#
_entry.id   AF-A0A9K3E6S5-F1
#
_cell.length_a   1.000
_cell.length_b   1.000
_cell.length_c   1.000
_cell.angle_alpha   90.00
_cell.angle_beta   90.00
_cell.angle_gamma   90.00
#
_symmetry.space_group_name_H-M   'P 1'
#
loop_
_entity.id
_entity.type
_entity.pdbx_description
1 polymer ?
#
loop_
_entity_poly.entity_id
_entity_poly.type
_entity_poly.pdbx_seq_one_letter_code
_entity_poly.pdbx_strand_id
1 'polypeptide(L)'
;MLLQDLWREERDNRISTVAFPSNIIHSFHSLQELVIRNYGSVDAVFEMESSPAGGRELVTTTNNQQPLLPNLQKLTLLSIHSISHVWKCSNWKRILILQKQSSFQNLTTILIWHCDRIKYLFSPLMAKLLLNLKKIRIDRCEGIEEVVSNRDDKDEAMTTTYTTTTFFPHLHSLSFERLKNLKRIGGGLSAKSSTGITTHDQFEF
;
A
#
# COMPACT_ATOMS: atom_id res chain seq x y z
N MET A 1 -9.97 -2.12 14.08
CA MET A 1 -9.82 -0.79 14.69
C MET A 1 -10.03 0.25 13.60
N LEU A 2 -10.89 1.25 13.80
CA LEU A 2 -11.10 2.29 12.79
C LEU A 2 -10.02 3.37 12.93
N LEU A 3 -9.64 4.00 11.82
CA LEU A 3 -8.69 5.12 11.86
C LEU A 3 -9.19 6.27 12.77
N GLN A 4 -10.51 6.48 12.85
CA GLN A 4 -11.10 7.48 13.74
C GLN A 4 -10.87 7.18 15.23
N ASP A 5 -10.72 5.90 15.60
CA ASP A 5 -10.42 5.49 16.97
C ASP A 5 -8.96 5.78 17.32
N LEU A 6 -8.06 5.64 16.34
CA LEU A 6 -6.62 5.91 16.50
C LEU A 6 -6.31 7.40 16.69
N TRP A 7 -7.10 8.30 16.08
CA TRP A 7 -6.86 9.75 16.12
C TRP A 7 -7.79 10.50 17.09
N ARG A 8 -8.56 9.78 17.93
CA ARG A 8 -9.40 10.42 18.95
C ARG A 8 -8.59 11.11 20.05
N GLU A 9 -7.31 10.74 20.21
CA GLU A 9 -6.41 11.26 21.26
C GLU A 9 -5.27 12.17 20.78
N GLU A 10 -4.93 12.21 19.48
CA GLU A 10 -3.82 13.04 18.96
C GLU A 10 -4.32 14.08 17.95
N ARG A 11 -5.11 15.05 18.43
CA ARG A 11 -5.31 16.32 17.71
C ARG A 11 -4.28 17.33 18.18
N ASP A 12 -3.02 17.13 17.79
CA ASP A 12 -1.98 18.14 17.96
C ASP A 12 -1.28 18.47 16.63
N ASN A 13 -1.83 19.52 16.01
CA ASN A 13 -1.18 20.59 15.26
C ASN A 13 0.16 20.36 14.53
N ARG A 14 0.22 19.38 13.61
CA ARG A 14 0.98 19.53 12.36
C ARG A 14 0.13 19.03 11.19
N ILE A 15 0.15 19.78 10.09
CA ILE A 15 -0.51 19.47 8.82
C ILE A 15 0.14 18.20 8.24
N SER A 16 -0.18 17.03 8.80
CA SER A 16 0.26 15.75 8.25
C SER A 16 -0.63 15.41 7.07
N THR A 17 -0.07 15.42 5.87
CA THR A 17 -0.76 15.05 4.63
C THR A 17 -0.80 13.53 4.42
N VAL A 18 -0.49 12.73 5.45
CA VAL A 18 -0.43 11.26 5.40
C VAL A 18 -1.05 10.67 6.67
N ALA A 19 -1.82 9.57 6.53
CA ALA A 19 -2.51 8.92 7.65
C ALA A 19 -1.58 8.13 8.60
N PHE A 20 -0.47 7.58 8.09
CA PHE A 20 0.57 6.88 8.85
C PHE A 20 1.95 7.39 8.44
N PRO A 21 2.41 8.49 9.05
CA PRO A 21 3.77 9.00 8.91
C PRO A 21 4.84 8.01 9.35
N SER A 22 6.01 8.10 8.73
CA SER A 22 7.17 7.21 8.96
C SER A 22 7.66 7.18 10.40
N ASN A 23 7.51 8.27 11.13
CA ASN A 23 7.97 8.41 12.51
C ASN A 23 7.08 7.69 13.54
N ILE A 24 5.82 7.37 13.19
CA ILE A 24 4.88 6.69 14.10
C ILE A 24 4.41 5.33 13.60
N ILE A 25 4.63 4.99 12.33
CA ILE A 25 4.16 3.72 11.73
C ILE A 25 4.67 2.47 12.48
N HIS A 26 5.83 2.55 13.13
CA HIS A 26 6.40 1.46 13.92
C HIS A 26 5.66 1.21 15.25
N SER A 27 5.01 2.23 15.82
CA SER A 27 4.26 2.14 17.08
C SER A 27 3.03 1.25 16.97
N PHE A 28 2.54 1.01 15.74
CA PHE A 28 1.36 0.19 15.46
C PHE A 28 1.71 -1.29 15.25
N HIS A 29 2.71 -1.82 15.95
CA HIS A 29 3.18 -3.19 15.75
C HIS A 29 2.12 -4.27 16.03
N SER A 30 1.12 -4.00 16.86
CA SER A 30 0.02 -4.94 17.18
C SER A 30 -1.18 -4.83 16.23
N LEU A 31 -1.17 -3.88 15.29
CA LEU A 31 -2.28 -3.64 14.38
C LEU A 31 -2.40 -4.80 13.38
N GLN A 32 -3.54 -5.51 13.40
CA GLN A 32 -3.82 -6.63 12.49
C GLN A 32 -4.78 -6.24 11.36
N GLU A 33 -5.78 -5.43 11.66
CA GLU A 33 -6.74 -4.95 10.66
C GLU A 33 -6.85 -3.44 10.71
N LEU A 34 -6.56 -2.81 9.57
CA LEU A 34 -6.71 -1.38 9.36
C LEU A 34 -7.87 -1.12 8.41
N VAL A 35 -8.86 -0.37 8.89
CA VAL A 35 -9.99 0.08 8.11
C VAL A 35 -10.04 1.61 8.10
N ILE A 36 -9.96 2.20 6.92
CA ILE A 36 -10.03 3.65 6.70
C ILE A 36 -11.29 3.96 5.90
N ARG A 37 -12.14 4.85 6.45
CA ARG A 37 -13.43 5.25 5.87
C ARG A 37 -13.55 6.76 5.84
N ASN A 38 -14.09 7.32 4.76
CA ASN A 38 -14.50 8.73 4.66
C ASN A 38 -13.44 9.71 5.20
N TYR A 39 -12.18 9.45 4.91
CA TYR A 39 -11.07 10.24 5.44
C TYR A 39 -10.79 11.40 4.48
N GLY A 40 -10.93 12.63 4.96
CA GLY A 40 -10.78 13.84 4.16
C GLY A 40 -9.81 14.81 4.83
N SER A 41 -8.53 14.73 4.47
CA SER A 41 -7.50 15.76 4.72
C SER A 41 -6.09 15.31 4.27
N VAL A 42 -5.90 14.07 3.83
CA VAL A 42 -4.58 13.51 3.49
C VAL A 42 -4.51 13.02 2.05
N ASP A 43 -3.29 13.04 1.51
CA ASP A 43 -2.96 12.61 0.16
C ASP A 43 -2.45 11.17 0.12
N ALA A 44 -1.95 10.62 1.23
CA ALA A 44 -1.48 9.25 1.31
C ALA A 44 -1.91 8.47 2.56
N VAL A 45 -1.96 7.12 2.47
CA VAL A 45 -2.20 6.26 3.64
C VAL A 45 -0.92 6.07 4.44
N PHE A 46 0.13 5.50 3.85
CA PHE A 46 1.41 5.24 4.50
C PHE A 46 2.52 6.10 3.91
N GLU A 47 3.30 6.73 4.77
CA GLU A 47 4.56 7.36 4.39
C GLU A 47 5.71 6.52 4.94
N MET A 48 6.49 5.96 4.02
CA MET A 48 7.67 5.17 4.35
C MET A 48 8.87 6.04 4.07
N GLU A 49 9.53 6.52 5.12
CA GLU A 49 10.79 7.21 4.97
C GLU A 49 11.91 6.35 5.53
N SER A 50 13.03 6.43 4.84
CA SER A 50 14.31 6.28 5.50
C SER A 50 14.80 7.69 5.83
N SER A 51 14.95 8.04 7.10
CA SER A 51 15.51 9.32 7.56
C SER A 51 16.79 9.74 6.78
N PRO A 52 17.09 11.05 6.65
CA PRO A 52 17.40 11.68 5.39
C PRO A 52 18.81 11.43 4.86
N ALA A 53 18.91 11.53 3.54
CA ALA A 53 20.12 11.90 2.84
C ALA A 53 20.57 13.29 3.33
N GLY A 54 21.62 13.33 4.16
CA GLY A 54 22.13 14.59 4.71
C GLY A 54 23.19 14.37 5.77
N GLY A 55 24.33 13.77 5.40
CA GLY A 55 25.46 13.55 6.29
C GLY A 55 26.40 12.52 5.70
N ARG A 56 27.69 12.87 5.62
CA ARG A 56 28.76 12.03 5.10
C ARG A 56 28.77 10.65 5.74
N GLU A 57 29.14 9.68 4.93
CA GLU A 57 29.61 8.33 5.25
C GLU A 57 29.93 8.08 6.74
N LEU A 58 29.17 7.18 7.37
CA LEU A 58 29.72 6.31 8.39
C LEU A 58 28.91 5.01 8.40
N VAL A 59 29.54 3.94 7.93
CA VAL A 59 29.23 2.58 8.39
C VAL A 59 29.42 2.59 9.90
N THR A 60 28.36 2.84 10.66
CA THR A 60 28.25 2.47 12.06
C THR A 60 26.85 1.91 12.30
N THR A 61 26.85 0.61 12.56
CA THR A 61 25.78 -0.19 13.16
C THR A 61 25.14 0.51 14.37
N THR A 62 23.83 0.74 14.32
CA THR A 62 22.86 0.57 15.43
C THR A 62 21.47 0.35 14.81
N ASN A 63 21.11 -0.89 14.47
CA ASN A 63 20.25 -1.78 15.25
C ASN A 63 19.02 -1.11 15.90
N ASN A 64 18.10 -0.61 15.08
CA ASN A 64 16.66 -0.63 15.38
C ASN A 64 15.84 -0.60 14.08
N GLN A 65 16.09 -1.58 13.21
CA GLN A 65 15.31 -1.81 11.99
C GLN A 65 13.98 -2.49 12.37
N GLN A 66 13.06 -1.72 12.96
CA GLN A 66 11.75 -2.25 13.25
C GLN A 66 10.98 -2.45 11.94
N PRO A 67 10.38 -3.61 11.71
CA PRO A 67 9.52 -3.82 10.56
C PRO A 67 8.35 -2.83 10.58
N LEU A 68 7.94 -2.38 9.40
CA LEU A 68 6.75 -1.55 9.25
C LEU A 68 5.53 -2.46 9.35
N LEU A 69 4.68 -2.25 10.36
CA LEU A 69 3.40 -2.94 10.53
C LEU A 69 3.52 -4.47 10.35
N PRO A 70 4.40 -5.16 11.11
CA PRO A 70 4.74 -6.57 10.90
C PRO A 70 3.53 -7.51 11.04
N ASN A 71 2.54 -7.12 11.84
CA ASN A 71 1.36 -7.94 12.14
C ASN A 71 0.11 -7.52 11.35
N LEU A 72 0.19 -6.51 10.48
CA LEU A 72 -0.96 -6.09 9.69
C LEU A 72 -1.30 -7.19 8.70
N GLN A 73 -2.51 -7.72 8.79
CA GLN A 73 -3.04 -8.80 7.97
C GLN A 73 -4.02 -8.31 6.90
N LYS A 74 -4.77 -7.26 7.21
CA LYS A 74 -5.84 -6.75 6.35
C LYS A 74 -5.84 -5.22 6.29
N LEU A 75 -5.84 -4.70 5.08
CA LEU A 75 -6.03 -3.28 4.79
C LEU A 75 -7.33 -3.09 4.02
N THR A 76 -8.23 -2.25 4.54
CA THR A 76 -9.51 -1.92 3.91
C THR A 76 -9.65 -0.41 3.76
N LEU A 77 -9.83 0.07 2.52
CA LEU A 77 -10.07 1.47 2.20
C LEU A 77 -11.47 1.63 1.61
N LEU A 78 -12.31 2.47 2.21
CA LEU A 78 -13.72 2.64 1.82
C LEU A 78 -14.07 4.11 1.63
N SER A 79 -14.57 4.48 0.44
CA SER A 79 -15.05 5.83 0.13
C SER A 79 -14.04 6.93 0.49
N ILE A 80 -12.79 6.74 0.05
CA ILE A 80 -11.71 7.70 0.30
C ILE A 80 -11.46 8.53 -0.96
N HIS A 81 -11.94 9.77 -0.94
CA HIS A 81 -11.89 10.65 -2.09
C HIS A 81 -10.76 11.70 -2.05
N SER A 82 -9.98 11.79 -0.96
CA SER A 82 -8.81 12.69 -0.90
C SER A 82 -7.49 12.01 -1.24
N ILE A 83 -7.34 10.73 -0.87
CA ILE A 83 -6.08 9.98 -1.00
C ILE A 83 -5.78 9.65 -2.46
N SER A 84 -4.59 10.06 -2.90
CA SER A 84 -4.05 9.72 -4.22
C SER A 84 -3.06 8.56 -4.19
N HIS A 85 -2.43 8.28 -3.05
CA HIS A 85 -1.43 7.21 -2.90
C HIS A 85 -1.71 6.34 -1.67
N VAL A 86 -1.74 5.01 -1.82
CA VAL A 86 -1.79 4.13 -0.63
C VAL A 86 -0.42 4.08 0.04
N TRP A 87 0.63 3.98 -0.77
CA TRP A 87 2.02 3.87 -0.31
C TRP A 87 2.80 5.02 -0.89
N LYS A 88 3.39 5.86 -0.04
CA LYS A 88 4.23 6.98 -0.42
C LYS A 88 5.63 6.75 0.12
N CYS A 89 6.65 6.89 -0.72
CA CYS A 89 8.05 6.86 -0.28
C CYS A 89 8.95 7.64 -1.20
N SER A 90 10.01 8.18 -0.60
CA SER A 90 11.04 8.92 -1.30
C SER A 90 12.15 8.04 -1.87
N ASN A 91 12.32 6.80 -1.41
CA ASN A 91 13.38 5.88 -1.86
C ASN A 91 13.02 4.40 -1.61
N TRP A 92 12.31 3.79 -2.57
CA TRP A 92 11.88 2.41 -2.44
C TRP A 92 13.04 1.40 -2.43
N LYS A 93 14.15 1.68 -3.11
CA LYS A 93 15.34 0.82 -3.10
C LYS A 93 15.92 0.68 -1.70
N ARG A 94 16.05 1.80 -0.99
CA ARG A 94 16.53 1.82 0.39
C ARG A 94 15.58 1.07 1.32
N ILE A 95 14.27 1.26 1.20
CA ILE A 95 13.30 0.48 1.98
C ILE A 95 13.43 -1.02 1.70
N LEU A 96 13.54 -1.43 0.42
CA LEU A 96 13.67 -2.84 0.06
C LEU A 96 14.94 -3.48 0.66
N ILE A 97 16.08 -2.77 0.61
CA ILE A 97 17.36 -3.22 1.19
C ILE A 97 17.29 -3.29 2.72
N LEU A 98 16.74 -2.25 3.37
CA LEU A 98 16.74 -2.13 4.82
C LEU A 98 15.73 -3.07 5.49
N GLN A 99 14.55 -3.22 4.90
CA GLN A 99 13.46 -3.96 5.53
C GLN A 99 13.53 -5.46 5.24
N LYS A 100 14.36 -5.92 4.29
CA LYS A 100 14.59 -7.35 3.95
C LYS A 100 13.29 -8.19 3.93
N GLN A 101 12.19 -7.59 3.47
CA GLN A 101 10.85 -8.23 3.39
C GLN A 101 10.15 -8.52 4.74
N SER A 102 10.61 -7.95 5.85
CA SER A 102 9.96 -8.07 7.16
C SER A 102 8.79 -7.08 7.36
N SER A 103 8.83 -5.93 6.69
CA SER A 103 7.72 -4.97 6.64
C SER A 103 6.52 -5.54 5.90
N PHE A 104 5.33 -5.39 6.49
CA PHE A 104 4.06 -5.90 5.95
C PHE A 104 4.07 -7.41 5.66
N GLN A 105 4.97 -8.17 6.28
CA GLN A 105 5.14 -9.61 6.01
C GLN A 105 3.85 -10.41 6.25
N ASN A 106 2.97 -9.97 7.15
CA ASN A 106 1.71 -10.65 7.43
C ASN A 106 0.53 -10.13 6.61
N LEU A 107 0.73 -9.13 5.73
CA LEU A 107 -0.36 -8.53 4.96
C LEU A 107 -0.82 -9.51 3.87
N THR A 108 -2.00 -10.08 4.07
CA THR A 108 -2.57 -11.10 3.18
C THR A 108 -3.72 -10.56 2.33
N THR A 109 -4.40 -9.51 2.80
CA THR A 109 -5.64 -9.04 2.19
C THR A 109 -5.68 -7.53 2.03
N ILE A 110 -5.95 -7.06 0.81
CA ILE A 110 -6.21 -5.66 0.51
C ILE A 110 -7.58 -5.53 -0.16
N LEU A 111 -8.44 -4.71 0.44
CA LEU A 111 -9.79 -4.41 -0.05
C LEU A 111 -9.92 -2.90 -0.27
N ILE A 112 -10.36 -2.50 -1.45
CA ILE A 112 -10.54 -1.09 -1.81
C ILE A 112 -11.92 -0.92 -2.45
N TRP A 113 -12.68 0.03 -1.94
CA TRP A 113 -14.02 0.31 -2.42
C TRP A 113 -14.25 1.81 -2.54
N HIS A 114 -14.66 2.27 -3.72
CA HIS A 114 -15.07 3.66 -3.97
C HIS A 114 -13.96 4.71 -3.67
N CYS A 115 -12.74 4.46 -4.17
CA CYS A 115 -11.59 5.35 -3.97
C CYS A 115 -11.08 5.92 -5.30
N ASP A 116 -11.63 7.04 -5.74
CA ASP A 116 -11.49 7.52 -7.13
C ASP A 116 -10.24 8.37 -7.41
N ARG A 117 -9.45 8.73 -6.40
CA ARG A 117 -8.21 9.49 -6.59
C ARG A 117 -6.95 8.62 -6.73
N ILE A 118 -7.05 7.34 -6.39
CA ILE A 118 -5.92 6.41 -6.48
C ILE A 118 -5.74 6.04 -7.96
N LYS A 119 -4.58 6.37 -8.53
CA LYS A 119 -4.26 6.04 -9.94
C LYS A 119 -3.59 4.68 -10.09
N TYR A 120 -2.74 4.33 -9.13
CA TYR A 120 -2.13 3.01 -9.03
C TYR A 120 -2.06 2.54 -7.59
N LEU A 121 -2.11 1.22 -7.38
CA LEU A 121 -2.09 0.65 -6.05
C LEU A 121 -0.68 0.36 -5.55
N PHE A 122 0.22 -0.14 -6.40
CA PHE A 122 1.58 -0.49 -6.00
C PHE A 122 2.61 0.07 -6.98
N SER A 123 3.76 0.47 -6.46
CA SER A 123 4.98 0.54 -7.25
C SER A 123 5.61 -0.87 -7.37
N PRO A 124 6.49 -1.12 -8.36
CA PRO A 124 7.18 -2.41 -8.51
C PRO A 124 7.92 -2.84 -7.23
N LEU A 125 8.61 -1.93 -6.56
CA LEU A 125 9.37 -2.25 -5.35
C LEU A 125 8.46 -2.46 -4.13
N MET A 126 7.36 -1.72 -4.01
CA MET A 126 6.36 -1.99 -2.99
C MET A 126 5.73 -3.38 -3.18
N ALA A 127 5.43 -3.78 -4.42
CA ALA A 127 4.90 -5.11 -4.72
C ALA A 127 5.85 -6.24 -4.29
N LYS A 128 7.18 -6.01 -4.36
CA LYS A 128 8.19 -6.97 -3.89
C LYS A 128 8.26 -7.12 -2.37
N LEU A 129 7.74 -6.18 -1.60
CA LEU A 129 7.65 -6.30 -0.14
C LEU A 129 6.47 -7.19 0.30
N LEU A 130 5.43 -7.30 -0.53
CA LEU A 130 4.16 -7.96 -0.19
C LEU A 130 4.11 -9.42 -0.64
N LEU A 131 5.11 -10.22 -0.25
CA LEU A 131 5.23 -11.60 -0.74
C LEU A 131 4.10 -12.54 -0.29
N ASN A 132 3.52 -12.28 0.89
CA ASN A 132 2.44 -13.09 1.47
C ASN A 132 1.03 -12.60 1.10
N LEU A 133 0.92 -11.67 0.16
CA LEU A 133 -0.37 -11.16 -0.28
C LEU A 133 -1.14 -12.26 -1.02
N LYS A 134 -2.35 -12.56 -0.54
CA LYS A 134 -3.20 -13.66 -0.99
C LYS A 134 -4.43 -13.18 -1.76
N LYS A 135 -4.97 -12.03 -1.36
CA LYS A 135 -6.22 -11.47 -1.88
C LYS A 135 -6.12 -9.96 -2.14
N ILE A 136 -6.54 -9.56 -3.33
CA ILE A 136 -6.82 -8.17 -3.68
C ILE A 136 -8.25 -8.10 -4.24
N ARG A 137 -9.08 -7.21 -3.66
CA ARG A 137 -10.37 -6.82 -4.23
C ARG A 137 -10.43 -5.32 -4.38
N ILE A 138 -10.75 -4.85 -5.59
CA ILE A 138 -10.95 -3.44 -5.89
C ILE A 138 -12.31 -3.30 -6.56
N ASP A 139 -13.18 -2.47 -6.01
CA ASP A 139 -14.53 -2.27 -6.54
C ASP A 139 -14.91 -0.77 -6.54
N ARG A 140 -15.60 -0.34 -7.59
CA ARG A 140 -16.07 1.05 -7.80
C ARG A 140 -14.97 2.13 -7.68
N CYS A 141 -13.72 1.81 -8.00
CA CYS A 141 -12.63 2.78 -7.96
C CYS A 141 -12.32 3.27 -9.38
N GLU A 142 -12.97 4.34 -9.80
CA GLU A 142 -12.91 4.78 -11.20
C GLU A 142 -11.55 5.40 -11.55
N GLY A 143 -10.79 5.89 -10.57
CA GLY A 143 -9.47 6.48 -10.80
C GLY A 143 -8.33 5.50 -11.08
N ILE A 144 -8.50 4.21 -10.75
CA ILE A 144 -7.41 3.24 -10.87
C ILE A 144 -7.16 2.91 -12.33
N GLU A 145 -5.99 3.33 -12.81
CA GLU A 145 -5.49 3.05 -14.16
C GLU A 145 -4.58 1.82 -14.19
N GLU A 146 -3.83 1.61 -13.10
CA GLU A 146 -2.87 0.51 -12.98
C GLU A 146 -2.96 -0.17 -11.62
N VAL A 147 -2.87 -1.50 -11.52
CA VAL A 147 -2.76 -2.15 -10.20
C VAL A 147 -1.33 -2.03 -9.69
N VAL A 148 -0.36 -2.46 -10.50
CA VAL A 148 1.06 -2.19 -10.31
C VAL A 148 1.55 -1.24 -11.39
N SER A 149 2.15 -0.12 -11.01
CA SER A 149 2.72 0.86 -11.94
C SER A 149 3.99 0.34 -12.61
N ASN A 150 4.42 1.02 -13.67
CA ASN A 150 5.68 0.74 -14.37
C ASN A 150 6.90 1.48 -13.78
N ARG A 151 6.70 2.33 -12.77
CA ARG A 151 7.74 3.17 -12.18
C ARG A 151 7.59 3.26 -10.66
N ASP A 152 8.68 3.63 -10.02
CA ASP A 152 8.75 4.00 -8.60
C ASP A 152 8.82 5.53 -8.49
N ASP A 153 8.16 6.12 -7.48
CA ASP A 153 7.83 7.56 -7.38
C ASP A 153 8.99 8.56 -7.58
N LYS A 154 10.26 8.14 -7.42
CA LYS A 154 11.46 9.01 -7.56
C LYS A 154 12.68 8.37 -8.23
N ASP A 155 12.58 7.14 -8.74
CA ASP A 155 13.73 6.45 -9.35
C ASP A 155 13.59 6.45 -10.88
N GLU A 156 14.19 7.44 -11.54
CA GLU A 156 14.25 7.51 -13.02
C GLU A 156 15.26 6.52 -13.64
N ALA A 157 16.14 5.92 -12.84
CA ALA A 157 17.36 5.28 -13.33
C ALA A 157 17.30 3.75 -13.53
N MET A 158 16.12 3.12 -13.57
CA MET A 158 16.06 1.70 -13.97
C MET A 158 14.80 1.36 -14.75
N THR A 159 14.90 1.60 -16.06
CA THR A 159 14.40 0.73 -17.13
C THR A 159 15.05 -0.66 -17.06
N THR A 160 15.02 -1.34 -15.92
CA THR A 160 15.24 -2.79 -15.92
C THR A 160 13.92 -3.43 -16.30
N THR A 161 13.84 -3.86 -17.56
CA THR A 161 13.01 -4.97 -18.06
C THR A 161 12.26 -5.78 -16.99
N TYR A 162 11.19 -5.22 -16.42
CA TYR A 162 10.27 -5.93 -15.51
C TYR A 162 9.31 -6.85 -16.26
N THR A 163 9.61 -7.17 -17.52
CA THR A 163 8.77 -7.99 -18.39
C THR A 163 8.67 -9.45 -17.93
N THR A 164 9.45 -9.88 -16.91
CA THR A 164 9.47 -11.27 -16.41
C THR A 164 9.39 -11.43 -14.89
N THR A 165 9.25 -10.37 -14.09
CA THR A 165 9.13 -10.53 -12.62
C THR A 165 7.67 -10.75 -12.22
N THR A 166 7.37 -11.94 -11.68
CA THR A 166 6.09 -12.24 -11.03
C THR A 166 5.98 -11.49 -9.70
N PHE A 167 4.94 -10.68 -9.55
CA PHE A 167 4.58 -10.09 -8.25
C PHE A 167 3.63 -11.00 -7.49
N PHE A 168 3.66 -10.92 -6.15
CA PHE A 168 2.75 -11.62 -5.24
C PHE A 168 2.70 -13.15 -5.46
N PRO A 169 3.76 -13.89 -5.12
CA PRO A 169 3.88 -15.33 -5.40
C PRO A 169 2.77 -16.19 -4.77
N HIS A 170 2.05 -15.68 -3.78
CA HIS A 170 0.96 -16.38 -3.08
C HIS A 170 -0.44 -15.83 -3.39
N LEU A 171 -0.56 -14.92 -4.36
CA LEU A 171 -1.83 -14.32 -4.75
C LEU A 171 -2.68 -15.32 -5.54
N HIS A 172 -3.86 -15.64 -5.01
CA HIS A 172 -4.79 -16.57 -5.64
C HIS A 172 -6.20 -15.99 -5.81
N SER A 173 -6.50 -14.85 -5.17
CA SER A 173 -7.76 -14.14 -5.32
C SER A 173 -7.50 -12.71 -5.82
N LEU A 174 -7.92 -12.44 -7.05
CA LEU A 174 -7.84 -11.11 -7.66
C LEU A 174 -9.21 -10.75 -8.25
N SER A 175 -9.86 -9.73 -7.69
CA SER A 175 -11.19 -9.30 -8.13
C SER A 175 -11.23 -7.80 -8.40
N PHE A 176 -11.67 -7.45 -9.60
CA PHE A 176 -11.78 -6.07 -10.07
C PHE A 176 -13.19 -5.85 -10.60
N GLU A 177 -13.94 -4.97 -9.95
CA GLU A 177 -15.31 -4.66 -10.32
C GLU A 177 -15.45 -3.15 -10.54
N ARG A 178 -16.14 -2.76 -11.63
CA ARG A 178 -16.48 -1.34 -11.88
C ARG A 178 -15.26 -0.40 -11.85
N LEU A 179 -14.16 -0.80 -12.52
CA LEU A 179 -12.94 0.00 -12.67
C LEU A 179 -12.84 0.58 -14.09
N LYS A 180 -13.58 1.66 -14.36
CA LYS A 180 -13.75 2.19 -15.72
C LYS A 180 -12.43 2.56 -16.43
N ASN A 181 -11.43 3.03 -15.68
CA ASN A 181 -10.17 3.48 -16.25
C ASN A 181 -9.02 2.46 -16.15
N LEU A 182 -9.27 1.22 -15.70
CA LEU A 182 -8.21 0.21 -15.55
C LEU A 182 -7.64 -0.18 -16.92
N LYS A 183 -6.36 0.13 -17.13
CA LYS A 183 -5.62 -0.17 -18.36
C LYS A 183 -4.71 -1.39 -18.20
N ARG A 184 -4.13 -1.59 -17.01
CA ARG A 184 -3.09 -2.60 -16.77
C ARG A 184 -3.07 -3.11 -15.35
N ILE A 185 -2.76 -4.39 -15.17
CA ILE A 185 -2.58 -4.99 -13.83
C ILE A 185 -1.09 -5.02 -13.44
N GLY A 186 -0.18 -5.18 -14.41
CA GLY A 186 1.28 -5.20 -14.19
C GLY A 186 1.78 -6.56 -13.68
N GLY A 187 3.10 -6.80 -13.76
CA GLY A 187 3.77 -7.93 -13.10
C GLY A 187 3.49 -9.34 -13.61
N GLY A 188 3.06 -9.50 -14.87
CA GLY A 188 2.70 -10.81 -15.42
C GLY A 188 1.49 -11.47 -14.74
N LEU A 189 0.71 -10.73 -13.95
CA LEU A 189 -0.52 -11.20 -13.34
C LEU A 189 -1.55 -11.43 -14.45
N SER A 190 -1.72 -12.70 -14.84
CA SER A 190 -2.78 -13.08 -15.77
C SER A 190 -4.11 -12.94 -15.03
N ALA A 191 -4.87 -11.89 -15.35
CA ALA A 191 -6.25 -11.80 -14.94
C ALA A 191 -7.00 -12.98 -15.53
N LYS A 192 -7.29 -13.99 -14.72
CA LYS A 192 -8.51 -14.74 -14.92
C LYS A 192 -9.63 -13.77 -14.56
N SER A 193 -10.10 -13.00 -15.54
CA SER A 193 -11.34 -12.24 -15.38
C SER A 193 -12.47 -13.26 -15.23
N SER A 194 -12.72 -13.72 -14.01
CA SER A 194 -14.03 -14.24 -13.70
C SER A 194 -14.96 -13.04 -13.72
N THR A 195 -15.59 -12.78 -14.87
CA THR A 195 -16.90 -12.14 -14.94
C THR A 195 -17.91 -13.11 -14.32
N GLY A 196 -17.71 -13.43 -13.06
CA GLY A 196 -18.60 -14.21 -12.23
C GLY A 196 -19.07 -13.27 -11.15
N ILE A 197 -20.31 -12.83 -11.28
CA ILE A 197 -21.06 -12.25 -10.16
C ILE A 197 -21.03 -13.31 -9.06
N THR A 198 -20.09 -13.17 -8.12
CA THR A 198 -20.24 -13.76 -6.81
C THR A 198 -20.79 -12.65 -5.94
N THR A 199 -22.12 -12.55 -5.96
CA THR A 199 -22.89 -12.05 -4.83
C THR A 199 -22.54 -12.92 -3.63
N HIS A 200 -21.45 -12.56 -2.95
CA HIS A 200 -21.42 -12.68 -1.51
C HIS A 200 -21.56 -11.27 -0.98
N ASP A 201 -22.80 -10.92 -0.67
CA ASP A 201 -23.13 -9.87 0.27
C ASP A 201 -22.36 -10.13 1.55
N GLN A 202 -21.23 -9.43 1.70
CA GLN A 202 -20.60 -9.12 2.98
C GLN A 202 -19.93 -7.75 2.86
N PHE A 203 -20.76 -6.75 2.53
CA PHE A 203 -20.61 -5.43 3.11
C PHE A 203 -21.82 -5.20 4.02
N GLU A 204 -21.96 -6.03 5.06
CA GLU A 204 -22.80 -5.62 6.20
C GLU A 204 -22.04 -4.49 6.91
N PHE A 205 -22.64 -3.31 6.89
CA PHE A 205 -22.33 -2.20 7.80
C PHE A 205 -23.33 -2.23 8.94
#